data_AF-A0A3N9UHF2-F1
#
_entry.id   AF-A0A3N9UHF2-F1
#
_cell.length_a   1.000
_cell.length_b   1.000
_cell.length_c   1.000
_cell.angle_alpha   90.00
_cell.angle_beta   90.00
_cell.angle_gamma   90.00
#
_symmetry.space_group_name_H-M   'P 1'
#
loop_
_entity.id
_entity.type
_entity.pdbx_description
1 polymer ?
#
loop_
_entity_poly.entity_id
_entity_poly.type
_entity_poly.pdbx_seq_one_letter_code
_entity_poly.pdbx_strand_id
1 'polypeptide(L)'
;MKQLTLAILIAASLSAGTAFAHDRWGADHSCSQPIKPFEFTSQWQVDQFNMEVDNYRMCIQNFVDEQNDAIDNHSSAAEEAISEWNNFVDFELN
;
A
#
# COMPACT_ATOMS: atom_id res chain seq x y z
N MET A 1 36.49 -16.88 35.77
CA MET A 1 35.47 -17.10 34.73
C MET A 1 34.28 -16.16 34.96
N LYS A 2 34.45 -14.84 34.76
CA LYS A 2 33.39 -13.84 35.00
C LYS A 2 33.42 -12.67 33.99
N GLN A 3 34.20 -12.81 32.93
CA GLN A 3 34.46 -11.74 31.96
C GLN A 3 34.07 -12.14 30.53
N LEU A 4 33.51 -13.35 30.31
CA LEU A 4 33.21 -13.84 28.96
C LEU A 4 31.74 -13.75 28.54
N THR A 5 30.83 -13.35 29.43
CA THR A 5 29.39 -13.31 29.14
C THR A 5 28.89 -11.96 28.63
N LEU A 6 29.72 -10.91 28.63
CA LEU A 6 29.29 -9.55 28.27
C LEU A 6 29.45 -9.22 26.78
N ALA A 7 30.11 -10.06 25.99
CA ALA A 7 30.43 -9.76 24.60
C ALA A 7 29.32 -10.16 23.59
N ILE A 8 28.32 -10.94 24.01
CA ILE A 8 27.30 -11.48 23.08
C ILE A 8 26.07 -10.56 22.97
N LEU A 9 25.86 -9.64 23.91
CA LEU A 9 24.67 -8.77 23.91
C LEU A 9 24.80 -7.50 23.03
N ILE A 10 25.99 -7.19 22.50
CA ILE A 10 26.21 -5.97 21.71
C ILE A 10 26.07 -6.23 20.20
N ALA A 11 26.17 -7.49 19.75
CA ALA A 11 26.13 -7.84 18.33
C ALA A 11 24.71 -7.93 17.71
N ALA A 12 23.65 -7.86 18.52
CA ALA A 12 22.26 -8.02 18.04
C ALA A 12 21.57 -6.70 17.66
N SER A 13 22.25 -5.56 17.73
CA SER A 13 21.64 -4.24 17.51
C SER A 13 21.78 -3.69 16.08
N LEU A 14 22.37 -4.45 15.15
CA LEU A 14 22.76 -3.94 13.83
C LEU A 14 21.80 -4.25 12.67
N SER A 15 20.57 -4.71 12.92
CA SER A 15 19.59 -5.00 11.86
C SER A 15 18.33 -4.13 11.85
N ALA A 16 18.17 -3.17 12.77
CA ALA A 16 16.99 -2.29 12.82
C ALA A 16 17.15 -1.01 11.96
N GLY A 17 17.78 -1.12 10.79
CA GLY A 17 18.28 0.01 10.01
C GLY A 17 17.62 0.27 8.65
N THR A 18 16.50 -0.36 8.31
CA THR A 18 15.71 0.02 7.13
C THR A 18 14.37 0.62 7.54
N ALA A 19 14.43 1.64 8.40
CA ALA A 19 13.31 2.55 8.54
C ALA A 19 13.43 3.63 7.45
N PHE A 20 12.31 3.83 6.76
CA PHE A 20 12.00 4.97 5.88
C PHE A 20 12.52 4.90 4.44
N ALA A 21 11.82 4.11 3.63
CA ALA A 21 11.26 4.64 2.39
C ALA A 21 9.74 4.35 2.39
N HIS A 22 9.02 4.81 3.43
CA HIS A 22 7.58 5.00 3.25
C HIS A 22 7.47 6.19 2.31
N ASP A 23 7.12 5.87 1.08
CA ASP A 23 7.16 6.75 -0.06
C ASP A 23 6.50 8.09 0.29
N ARG A 24 7.26 9.20 0.21
CA ARG A 24 6.68 10.55 0.35
C ARG A 24 5.84 10.94 -0.88
N TRP A 25 5.71 10.01 -1.82
CA TRP A 25 4.93 10.07 -3.02
C TRP A 25 3.72 9.16 -2.79
N GLY A 26 2.51 9.72 -2.84
CA GLY A 26 1.31 8.89 -2.78
C GLY A 26 1.34 7.82 -3.89
N ALA A 27 0.66 6.70 -3.67
CA ALA A 27 0.49 5.71 -4.72
C ALA A 27 -0.07 6.37 -5.98
N ASP A 28 0.52 6.05 -7.13
CA ASP A 28 0.11 6.56 -8.44
C ASP A 28 -0.17 5.39 -9.37
N HIS A 29 -1.00 5.63 -10.39
CA HIS A 29 -1.39 4.63 -11.36
C HIS A 29 -0.70 4.85 -12.70
N SER A 30 -0.43 3.77 -13.44
CA SER A 30 0.09 3.86 -14.81
C SER A 30 -1.02 4.00 -15.87
N CYS A 31 -2.25 4.34 -15.48
CA CYS A 31 -3.39 4.42 -16.39
C CYS A 31 -3.24 5.56 -17.40
N SER A 32 -3.55 5.28 -18.66
CA SER A 32 -3.43 6.24 -19.76
C SER A 32 -4.80 6.80 -20.14
N GLN A 33 -4.99 8.10 -19.91
CA GLN A 33 -6.21 8.78 -20.33
C GLN A 33 -6.31 8.83 -21.87
N PRO A 34 -7.45 8.45 -22.47
CA PRO A 34 -7.63 8.54 -23.91
C PRO A 34 -7.71 9.99 -24.37
N ILE A 35 -7.18 10.26 -25.57
CA ILE A 35 -7.21 11.59 -26.17
C ILE A 35 -8.45 11.69 -27.05
N LYS A 36 -9.39 12.54 -26.67
CA LYS A 36 -10.58 12.80 -27.48
C LYS A 36 -10.19 13.62 -28.74
N PRO A 37 -10.54 13.15 -29.96
CA PRO A 37 -10.39 13.95 -31.16
C PRO A 37 -11.22 15.24 -31.09
N PHE A 38 -10.78 16.29 -31.79
CA PHE A 38 -11.55 17.54 -31.90
C PHE A 38 -12.94 17.31 -32.52
N GLU A 39 -12.99 16.47 -33.55
CA GLU A 39 -14.22 15.99 -34.20
C GLU A 39 -14.03 14.52 -34.60
N PHE A 40 -15.11 13.75 -34.56
CA PHE A 40 -15.13 12.39 -35.09
C PHE A 40 -15.52 12.42 -36.57
N THR A 41 -14.68 11.86 -37.43
CA THR A 41 -14.92 11.80 -38.89
C THR A 41 -15.53 10.47 -39.34
N SER A 42 -15.68 9.49 -38.44
CA SER A 42 -16.29 8.20 -38.76
C SER A 42 -16.79 7.48 -37.50
N GLN A 43 -17.73 6.55 -37.70
CA GLN A 43 -18.22 5.68 -36.61
C GLN A 43 -17.09 4.83 -36.01
N TRP A 44 -16.15 4.37 -36.83
CA TRP A 44 -15.00 3.61 -36.35
C TRP A 44 -14.18 4.38 -35.31
N GLN A 45 -13.98 5.69 -35.48
CA GLN A 45 -13.26 6.51 -34.48
C GLN A 45 -14.04 6.64 -33.17
N VAL A 46 -15.37 6.72 -33.24
CA VAL A 46 -16.23 6.73 -32.05
C VAL A 46 -16.09 5.41 -31.30
N ASP A 47 -16.14 4.29 -32.02
CA ASP A 47 -16.05 2.96 -31.43
C ASP A 47 -14.67 2.75 -30.79
N GLN A 48 -13.58 3.16 -31.45
CA GLN A 48 -12.23 3.10 -30.87
C GLN A 48 -12.10 3.94 -29.60
N PHE A 49 -12.53 5.21 -29.65
CA PHE A 49 -12.46 6.08 -28.47
C PHE A 49 -13.24 5.51 -27.28
N ASN A 50 -14.43 4.93 -27.52
CA ASN A 50 -15.23 4.31 -26.46
C ASN A 50 -14.52 3.09 -25.85
N MET A 51 -13.86 2.24 -26.67
CA MET A 51 -13.06 1.14 -26.14
C MET A 51 -11.89 1.64 -25.30
N GLU A 52 -11.20 2.70 -25.72
CA GLU A 52 -10.11 3.29 -24.93
C GLU A 52 -10.60 3.88 -23.60
N VAL A 53 -11.78 4.52 -23.60
CA VAL A 53 -12.44 5.01 -22.38
C VAL A 53 -12.77 3.86 -21.43
N ASP A 54 -13.33 2.76 -21.94
CA ASP A 54 -13.62 1.59 -21.12
C ASP A 54 -12.34 0.98 -20.53
N ASN A 55 -11.27 0.89 -21.32
CA ASN A 55 -9.97 0.40 -20.86
C ASN A 55 -9.38 1.29 -19.76
N TYR A 56 -9.45 2.62 -19.94
CA TYR A 56 -9.00 3.56 -18.92
C TYR A 56 -9.83 3.45 -17.64
N ARG A 57 -11.16 3.35 -17.74
CA ARG A 57 -12.04 3.15 -16.58
C ARG A 57 -11.66 1.89 -15.80
N MET A 58 -11.46 0.77 -16.50
CA MET A 58 -11.08 -0.50 -15.86
C MET A 58 -9.74 -0.38 -15.14
N CYS A 59 -8.74 0.27 -15.76
CA CYS A 59 -7.45 0.50 -15.13
C CYS A 59 -7.57 1.31 -13.82
N ILE A 60 -8.34 2.41 -13.86
CA ILE A 60 -8.56 3.25 -12.68
C ILE A 60 -9.28 2.46 -11.58
N GLN A 61 -10.30 1.68 -11.93
CA GLN A 61 -11.03 0.87 -10.96
C GLN A 61 -10.11 -0.14 -10.28
N ASN A 62 -9.28 -0.85 -11.04
CA ASN A 62 -8.32 -1.81 -10.46
C ASN A 62 -7.36 -1.14 -9.48
N PHE A 63 -6.82 0.03 -9.83
CA PHE A 63 -5.96 0.79 -8.91
C PHE A 63 -6.70 1.15 -7.61
N VAL A 64 -7.94 1.64 -7.71
CA VAL A 64 -8.75 1.98 -6.55
C VAL A 64 -9.03 0.76 -5.67
N ASP A 65 -9.36 -0.38 -6.28
CA ASP A 65 -9.61 -1.64 -5.56
C ASP A 65 -8.35 -2.09 -4.82
N GLU A 66 -7.18 -2.06 -5.47
CA GLU A 66 -5.89 -2.36 -4.83
C GLU A 66 -5.59 -1.42 -3.64
N GLN A 67 -5.92 -0.13 -3.74
CA GLN A 67 -5.73 0.79 -2.63
C GLN A 67 -6.69 0.51 -1.46
N ASN A 68 -7.95 0.14 -1.74
CA ASN A 68 -8.91 -0.22 -0.70
C ASN A 68 -8.47 -1.50 0.04
N ASP A 69 -8.01 -2.52 -0.70
CA ASP A 69 -7.46 -3.73 -0.09
C ASP A 69 -6.25 -3.42 0.82
N ALA A 70 -5.37 -2.50 0.39
CA ALA A 70 -4.25 -2.04 1.21
C ALA A 70 -4.72 -1.31 2.48
N ILE A 71 -5.73 -0.45 2.37
CA ILE A 71 -6.34 0.26 3.51
C ILE A 71 -6.92 -0.75 4.52
N ASP A 72 -7.63 -1.76 4.05
CA ASP A 72 -8.24 -2.78 4.91
C ASP A 72 -7.18 -3.60 5.65
N ASN A 73 -6.11 -3.99 4.95
CA ASN A 73 -4.99 -4.71 5.57
C ASN A 73 -4.29 -3.86 6.64
N HIS A 74 -4.03 -2.57 6.35
CA HIS A 74 -3.42 -1.67 7.31
C HIS A 74 -4.32 -1.39 8.51
N SER A 75 -5.63 -1.24 8.29
CA SER A 75 -6.61 -1.03 9.35
C SER A 75 -6.68 -2.26 10.26
N SER A 76 -6.73 -3.46 9.68
CA SER A 76 -6.71 -4.72 10.45
C SER A 76 -5.46 -4.85 11.31
N ALA A 77 -4.27 -4.55 10.76
CA ALA A 77 -3.03 -4.59 11.53
C ALA A 77 -3.01 -3.59 12.69
N ALA A 78 -3.60 -2.40 12.51
CA ALA A 78 -3.74 -1.42 13.58
C ALA A 78 -4.70 -1.91 14.68
N GLU A 79 -5.83 -2.51 14.30
CA GLU A 79 -6.80 -3.08 15.23
C GLU A 79 -6.21 -4.25 16.02
N GLU A 80 -5.44 -5.12 15.38
CA GLU A 80 -4.72 -6.22 16.05
C GLU A 80 -3.74 -5.69 17.11
N ALA A 81 -2.95 -4.67 16.77
CA ALA A 81 -2.01 -4.06 17.73
C ALA A 81 -2.73 -3.40 18.92
N ILE A 82 -3.87 -2.75 18.68
CA ILE A 82 -4.71 -2.17 19.74
C ILE A 82 -5.26 -3.29 20.63
N SER A 83 -5.74 -4.38 20.03
CA SER A 83 -6.26 -5.54 20.76
C SER A 83 -5.19 -6.19 21.62
N GLU A 84 -3.97 -6.38 21.09
CA GLU A 84 -2.83 -6.91 21.84
C GLU A 84 -2.54 -6.07 23.10
N TRP A 85 -2.48 -4.74 22.95
CA TRP A 85 -2.28 -3.84 24.08
C TRP A 85 -3.38 -3.96 25.12
N ASN A 86 -4.64 -3.93 24.70
CA ASN A 86 -5.78 -4.02 25.61
C ASN A 86 -5.76 -5.35 26.38
N ASN A 87 -5.47 -6.47 25.71
CA ASN A 87 -5.33 -7.77 26.36
C ASN A 87 -4.22 -7.78 27.40
N PHE A 88 -3.05 -7.19 27.09
CA PHE A 88 -1.96 -7.07 28.05
C PHE A 88 -2.37 -6.28 29.29
N VAL A 89 -3.06 -5.16 29.11
CA VAL A 89 -3.57 -4.34 30.22
C VAL A 89 -4.58 -5.13 31.07
N ASP A 90 -5.53 -5.80 30.42
CA ASP A 90 -6.65 -6.44 31.12
C ASP A 90 -6.24 -7.71 31.88
N PHE A 91 -5.29 -8.48 31.35
CA PHE A 91 -4.95 -9.81 31.89
C PHE A 91 -3.58 -9.90 32.58
N GLU A 92 -2.62 -9.05 32.22
CA GLU A 92 -1.24 -9.15 32.74
C GLU A 92 -0.87 -8.04 33.73
N LEU A 93 -1.53 -6.88 33.64
CA LEU A 93 -1.23 -5.72 34.50
C LEU A 93 -2.22 -5.49 35.65
N ASN A 94 -3.40 -6.11 35.62
CA ASN A 94 -4.45 -5.97 36.63
C ASN A 94 -4.46 -7.10 37.66
#